data_AF-A0A1F9WNG8-F1
#
_entry.id   AF-A0A1F9WNG8-F1
#
_cell.length_a   1.000
_cell.length_b   1.000
_cell.length_c   1.000
_cell.angle_alpha   90.00
_cell.angle_beta   90.00
_cell.angle_gamma   90.00
#
_symmetry.space_group_name_H-M   'P 1'
#
loop_
_entity.id
_entity.type
_entity.pdbx_description
1 polymer ?
#
loop_
_entity_poly.entity_id
_entity_poly.type
_entity_poly.pdbx_seq_one_letter_code
_entity_poly.pdbx_strand_id
1 'polypeptide(L)'
;MLSPEEAQAIRARRSKSPRPPRIQQDLLKARQLKERLEKTPSLTKTALARELGISRFELIRRLNLLRLAPEIQDQIAAMPPSLSYGGPISKRTLRDITMIPDFEAQKNEFRRLMGGAAGGQF
;
A
#
# COMPACT_ATOMS: atom_id res chain seq x y z
N MET A 1 12.95 -38.51 0.63
CA MET A 1 13.53 -37.28 0.06
C MET A 1 12.64 -36.88 -1.11
N LEU A 2 12.14 -35.64 -1.17
CA LEU A 2 11.42 -35.18 -2.36
C LEU A 2 12.39 -35.07 -3.53
N SER A 3 11.97 -35.53 -4.71
CA SER A 3 12.75 -35.38 -5.93
C SER A 3 12.86 -33.89 -6.31
N PRO A 4 13.98 -33.42 -6.91
CA PRO A 4 14.14 -32.03 -7.35
C PRO A 4 12.99 -31.53 -8.24
N GLU A 5 12.38 -32.44 -9.00
CA GLU A 5 11.25 -32.20 -9.90
C GLU A 5 9.94 -31.95 -9.14
N GLU A 6 9.69 -32.71 -8.06
CA GLU A 6 8.52 -32.52 -7.18
C GLU A 6 8.62 -31.22 -6.39
N ALA A 7 9.83 -30.87 -5.94
CA ALA A 7 10.10 -29.59 -5.28
C ALA A 7 9.89 -28.40 -6.23
N GLN A 8 10.23 -28.55 -7.51
CA GLN A 8 9.95 -27.55 -8.55
C GLN A 8 8.46 -27.48 -8.89
N ALA A 9 7.75 -28.61 -8.99
CA ALA A 9 6.31 -28.64 -9.23
C ALA A 9 5.50 -28.01 -8.08
N ILE A 10 5.91 -28.20 -6.82
CA ILE A 10 5.30 -27.53 -5.66
C ILE A 10 5.57 -26.02 -5.66
N ARG A 11 6.77 -25.59 -6.06
CA ARG A 11 7.10 -24.17 -6.23
C ARG A 11 6.33 -23.53 -7.40
N ALA A 12 6.16 -24.26 -8.51
CA ALA A 12 5.42 -23.82 -9.68
C ALA A 12 3.91 -23.76 -9.42
N ARG A 13 3.31 -24.71 -8.69
CA ARG A 13 1.90 -24.66 -8.26
C ARG A 13 1.60 -23.54 -7.26
N ARG A 14 2.62 -23.02 -6.58
CA ARG A 14 2.55 -21.79 -5.78
C ARG A 14 2.63 -20.52 -6.62
N SER A 15 2.60 -20.60 -7.96
CA SER A 15 2.50 -19.45 -8.87
C SER A 15 1.38 -18.54 -8.39
N LYS A 16 1.77 -17.44 -7.75
CA LYS A 16 0.86 -16.50 -7.12
C LYS A 16 0.08 -15.83 -8.25
N SER A 17 -1.22 -16.08 -8.34
CA SER A 17 -2.08 -15.29 -9.24
C SER A 17 -1.81 -13.80 -8.99
N PRO A 18 -1.75 -12.96 -10.03
CA PRO A 18 -1.57 -11.52 -9.85
C PRO A 18 -2.62 -10.98 -8.88
N ARG A 19 -2.18 -10.26 -7.85
CA ARG A 19 -3.08 -9.62 -6.88
C ARG A 19 -2.90 -8.11 -6.94
N PRO A 20 -3.96 -7.33 -6.72
CA PRO A 20 -3.84 -5.90 -6.46
C PRO A 20 -2.75 -5.65 -5.42
N PRO A 21 -1.85 -4.68 -5.64
CA PRO A 21 -0.85 -4.32 -4.65
C PRO A 21 -1.52 -4.04 -3.30
N ARG A 22 -0.95 -4.55 -2.21
CA ARG A 22 -1.53 -4.36 -0.86
C ARG A 22 -1.77 -2.89 -0.53
N ILE A 23 -0.96 -2.01 -1.09
CA ILE A 23 -1.08 -0.57 -0.90
C ILE A 23 -2.38 0.00 -1.49
N GLN A 24 -2.86 -0.54 -2.61
CA GLN A 24 -4.13 -0.16 -3.21
C GLN A 24 -5.29 -0.47 -2.27
N GLN A 25 -5.29 -1.67 -1.67
CA GLN A 25 -6.28 -2.07 -0.66
C GLN A 25 -6.19 -1.20 0.60
N ASP A 26 -4.98 -0.83 1.03
CA ASP A 26 -4.78 0.03 2.19
C ASP A 26 -5.27 1.46 1.93
N LEU A 27 -5.08 2.00 0.73
CA LEU A 27 -5.61 3.31 0.32
C LEU A 27 -7.15 3.32 0.31
N LEU A 28 -7.77 2.28 -0.26
CA LEU A 28 -9.23 2.15 -0.24
C LEU A 28 -9.78 2.09 1.19
N LYS A 29 -9.18 1.24 2.04
CA LYS A 29 -9.55 1.16 3.46
C LYS A 29 -9.35 2.49 4.17
N ALA A 30 -8.27 3.22 3.87
CA ALA A 30 -8.02 4.53 4.46
C ALA A 30 -9.16 5.51 4.15
N ARG A 31 -9.65 5.55 2.90
CA ARG A 31 -10.80 6.39 2.51
C ARG A 31 -12.06 6.05 3.33
N GLN A 32 -12.39 4.76 3.45
CA GLN A 32 -13.53 4.29 4.25
C GLN A 32 -13.40 4.66 5.74
N LEU A 33 -12.20 4.53 6.31
CA LEU A 33 -11.93 4.86 7.70
C LEU A 33 -12.02 6.36 7.96
N LYS A 34 -11.54 7.20 7.03
CA LYS A 34 -11.68 8.65 7.11
C LYS A 34 -13.16 9.05 7.06
N GLU A 35 -13.91 8.53 6.10
CA GLU A 35 -15.35 8.78 5.99
C GLU A 35 -16.10 8.39 7.27
N ARG A 36 -15.75 7.25 7.89
CA ARG A 36 -16.34 6.82 9.16
C ARG A 36 -16.03 7.78 10.32
N LEU A 37 -14.79 8.29 10.41
CA LEU A 37 -14.42 9.29 11.41
C LEU A 37 -15.16 10.62 11.19
N GLU A 38 -15.37 11.02 9.94
CA GLU A 38 -16.08 12.25 9.59
C GLU A 38 -17.60 12.15 9.87
N LYS A 39 -18.19 10.98 9.58
CA LYS A 39 -19.62 10.70 9.86
C LYS A 39 -19.95 10.50 11.33
N THR A 40 -18.95 10.27 12.18
CA THR A 40 -19.17 10.05 13.62
C THR A 40 -18.23 10.95 14.43
N PRO A 41 -18.60 12.21 14.71
CA PRO A 41 -17.73 13.18 15.37
C PRO A 41 -17.21 12.77 16.74
N SER A 42 -17.95 11.92 17.47
CA SER A 42 -17.52 11.36 18.77
C SER A 42 -16.55 10.18 18.66
N LEU A 43 -16.38 9.60 17.46
CA LEU A 43 -15.51 8.45 17.23
C LEU A 43 -14.05 8.90 17.13
N THR A 44 -13.28 8.59 18.18
CA THR A 44 -11.84 8.85 18.16
C THR A 44 -11.10 7.80 17.34
N LYS A 45 -9.92 8.17 16.80
CA LYS A 45 -8.99 7.21 16.16
C LYS A 45 -8.63 6.05 17.11
N THR A 46 -8.52 6.30 18.41
CA THR A 46 -8.23 5.25 19.40
C THR A 46 -9.40 4.27 19.53
N ALA A 47 -10.63 4.77 19.60
CA ALA A 47 -11.83 3.93 19.65
C ALA A 47 -11.97 3.08 18.36
N LEU A 48 -11.82 3.71 17.20
CA LEU A 48 -11.86 3.02 15.91
C LEU A 48 -10.78 1.94 15.80
N ALA A 49 -9.56 2.19 16.27
CA ALA A 49 -8.49 1.18 16.28
C ALA A 49 -8.84 -0.01 17.17
N ARG A 50 -9.41 0.23 18.35
CA ARG A 50 -9.86 -0.81 19.28
C ARG A 50 -10.97 -1.67 18.67
N GLU A 51 -11.97 -1.04 18.05
CA GLU A 51 -13.07 -1.76 17.37
C GLU A 51 -12.56 -2.66 16.23
N LEU A 52 -11.53 -2.22 15.52
CA LEU A 52 -10.92 -2.99 14.42
C LEU A 52 -9.92 -4.05 14.90
N GLY A 53 -9.64 -4.13 16.22
CA GLY A 53 -8.63 -5.04 16.76
C GLY A 53 -7.20 -4.75 16.29
N ILE A 54 -6.91 -3.50 15.88
CA ILE A 54 -5.58 -3.09 15.40
C ILE A 54 -4.95 -2.07 16.34
N SER A 55 -3.63 -1.91 16.27
CA SER A 55 -2.97 -0.83 16.98
C SER A 55 -3.36 0.52 16.40
N ARG A 56 -3.40 1.56 17.26
CA ARG A 56 -3.58 2.95 16.84
C ARG A 56 -2.55 3.36 15.79
N PHE A 57 -1.33 2.85 15.89
CA PHE A 57 -0.25 3.13 14.94
C PHE A 57 -0.53 2.56 13.54
N GLU A 58 -1.06 1.34 13.44
CA GLU A 58 -1.46 0.76 12.15
C GLU A 58 -2.62 1.56 11.52
N LEU A 59 -3.59 2.00 12.33
CA LEU A 59 -4.68 2.87 11.85
C LEU A 59 -4.12 4.18 11.29
N ILE A 60 -3.25 4.87 12.04
CA ILE A 60 -2.63 6.12 11.61
C ILE A 60 -1.82 5.91 10.33
N ARG A 61 -1.06 4.81 10.23
CA ARG A 61 -0.28 4.48 9.03
C ARG A 61 -1.17 4.36 7.79
N ARG A 62 -2.35 3.74 7.90
CA ARG A 62 -3.32 3.67 6.80
C ARG A 62 -3.84 5.05 6.45
N LEU A 63 -4.27 5.82 7.44
CA LEU A 63 -4.81 7.17 7.23
C LEU A 63 -3.77 8.13 6.62
N ASN A 64 -2.48 7.94 6.93
CA ASN A 64 -1.41 8.76 6.36
C ASN A 64 -1.30 8.63 4.84
N LEU A 65 -1.77 7.53 4.24
CA LEU A 65 -1.82 7.40 2.78
C LEU A 65 -2.68 8.49 2.12
N LEU A 66 -3.67 9.03 2.84
CA LEU A 66 -4.51 10.13 2.37
C LEU A 66 -3.81 11.50 2.38
N ARG A 67 -2.58 11.57 2.92
CA ARG A 67 -1.72 12.77 2.87
C ARG A 67 -0.89 12.85 1.60
N LEU A 68 -0.89 11.79 0.78
CA LEU A 68 -0.26 11.81 -0.52
C LEU A 68 -0.99 12.80 -1.44
N ALA A 69 -0.26 13.41 -2.36
CA ALA A 69 -0.84 14.21 -3.43
C ALA A 69 -1.95 13.40 -4.13
N PRO A 70 -3.11 14.00 -4.47
CA PRO A 70 -4.23 13.30 -5.09
C PRO A 70 -3.81 12.46 -6.31
N GLU A 71 -2.93 12.99 -7.16
CA GLU A 71 -2.44 12.30 -8.36
C GLU A 71 -1.64 11.03 -8.03
N ILE A 72 -0.90 11.03 -6.91
CA ILE A 72 -0.21 9.83 -6.44
C ILE A 72 -1.22 8.80 -5.93
N GLN A 73 -2.27 9.24 -5.24
CA GLN A 73 -3.33 8.34 -4.78
C GLN A 73 -4.04 7.68 -5.97
N ASP A 74 -4.31 8.43 -7.04
CA ASP A 74 -4.95 7.92 -8.24
C ASP A 74 -4.04 6.94 -8.99
N GLN A 75 -2.73 7.23 -9.08
CA GLN A 75 -1.76 6.28 -9.64
C GLN A 75 -1.69 4.99 -8.83
N ILE A 76 -1.69 5.06 -7.50
CA ILE A 76 -1.75 3.88 -6.61
C ILE A 76 -3.06 3.11 -6.82
N ALA A 77 -4.18 3.81 -6.97
CA ALA A 77 -5.49 3.21 -7.22
C ALA A 77 -5.56 2.49 -8.58
N ALA A 78 -4.81 2.98 -9.58
CA ALA A 78 -4.75 2.44 -10.94
C ALA A 78 -3.64 1.40 -11.16
N MET A 79 -2.84 1.05 -10.15
CA MET A 79 -1.73 0.10 -10.33
C MET A 79 -2.25 -1.29 -10.77
N PRO A 80 -1.64 -1.90 -11.79
CA PRO A 80 -2.02 -3.24 -12.22
C PRO A 80 -1.69 -4.27 -11.13
N PRO A 81 -2.44 -5.39 -11.08
CA PRO A 81 -2.07 -6.53 -10.25
C PRO A 81 -0.63 -6.99 -10.54
N SER A 82 0.15 -7.22 -9.49
CA SER A 82 1.54 -7.69 -9.62
C SER A 82 1.68 -9.09 -9.04
N LEU A 83 2.57 -9.88 -9.63
CA LEU A 83 3.02 -11.16 -9.07
C LEU A 83 3.87 -10.96 -7.79
N SER A 84 4.46 -9.76 -7.64
CA SER A 84 5.17 -9.37 -6.43
C SER A 84 4.19 -8.93 -5.34
N TYR A 85 4.26 -9.61 -4.20
CA TYR A 85 3.40 -9.38 -3.03
C TYR A 85 3.48 -7.95 -2.46
N GLY A 86 4.57 -7.23 -2.75
CA GLY A 86 4.78 -5.85 -2.32
C GLY A 86 4.36 -4.80 -3.34
N GLY A 87 4.15 -5.17 -4.62
CA GLY A 87 4.12 -4.20 -5.71
C GLY A 87 5.48 -3.50 -5.93
N PRO A 88 5.54 -2.50 -6.83
CA PRO A 88 6.78 -1.78 -7.14
C PRO A 88 7.24 -0.84 -6.01
N ILE A 89 6.35 -0.46 -5.07
CA ILE A 89 6.68 0.46 -3.98
C ILE A 89 6.33 -0.14 -2.62
N SER A 90 7.28 -0.05 -1.68
CA SER A 90 7.09 -0.50 -0.30
C SER A 90 6.28 0.50 0.54
N LYS A 91 5.59 -0.01 1.57
CA LYS A 91 4.91 0.83 2.58
C LYS A 91 5.84 1.80 3.30
N ARG A 92 7.11 1.42 3.50
CA ARG A 92 8.11 2.27 4.17
C ARG A 92 8.41 3.49 3.31
N THR A 93 8.65 3.26 2.03
CA THR A 93 8.93 4.32 1.06
C THR A 93 7.79 5.33 0.98
N LEU A 94 6.55 4.86 0.91
CA LEU A 94 5.39 5.76 0.86
C LEU A 94 5.22 6.59 2.12
N ARG A 95 5.56 6.04 3.29
CA ARG A 95 5.53 6.81 4.53
C ARG A 95 6.45 8.02 4.44
N ASP A 96 7.64 7.85 3.88
CA ASP A 96 8.59 8.95 3.79
C ASP A 96 8.09 10.05 2.83
N ILE A 97 7.39 9.68 1.74
CA ILE A 97 6.70 10.63 0.86
C ILE A 97 5.56 11.37 1.59
N THR A 98 4.77 10.67 2.42
CA THR A 98 3.65 11.30 3.16
C THR A 98 4.09 12.36 4.17
N MET A 99 5.39 12.40 4.51
CA MET A 99 5.97 13.40 5.40
C MET A 99 6.40 14.68 4.68
N ILE A 100 6.48 14.66 3.34
CA ILE A 100 6.82 15.84 2.53
C ILE A 100 5.59 16.76 2.49
N PRO A 101 5.67 18.02 2.95
CA PRO A 101 4.52 18.92 2.94
C PRO A 101 4.08 19.38 1.54
N ASP A 102 5.04 19.54 0.64
CA ASP A 102 4.82 20.04 -0.73
C ASP A 102 4.42 18.91 -1.70
N PHE A 103 3.32 19.10 -2.42
CA PHE A 103 2.80 18.08 -3.34
C PHE A 103 3.66 17.92 -4.60
N GLU A 104 4.32 18.96 -5.10
CA GLU A 104 5.23 18.81 -6.23
C GLU A 104 6.46 17.99 -5.86
N ALA A 105 7.05 18.25 -4.69
CA ALA A 105 8.13 17.45 -4.13
C ALA A 105 7.72 16.00 -3.90
N GLN A 106 6.50 15.75 -3.41
CA GLN A 106 5.97 14.38 -3.31
C GLN A 106 5.90 13.70 -4.68
N LYS A 107 5.36 14.38 -5.70
CA LYS A 107 5.23 13.82 -7.06
C LYS A 107 6.60 13.55 -7.68
N ASN A 108 7.57 14.43 -7.48
CA ASN A 108 8.94 14.26 -7.95
C ASN A 108 9.60 13.03 -7.32
N GLU A 109 9.49 12.88 -5.99
CA GLU A 109 10.05 11.73 -5.27
C GLU A 109 9.35 10.41 -5.66
N PHE A 110 8.03 10.43 -5.79
CA PHE A 110 7.26 9.28 -6.26
C PHE A 110 7.68 8.84 -7.67
N ARG A 111 7.84 9.79 -8.60
CA ARG A 111 8.34 9.54 -9.96
C ARG A 111 9.76 8.96 -9.93
N ARG A 112 10.65 9.49 -9.10
CA ARG A 112 12.02 8.96 -8.92
C ARG A 112 12.02 7.50 -8.48
N LEU A 113 11.13 7.15 -7.54
CA LEU A 113 11.01 5.79 -7.02
C LEU A 113 10.41 4.82 -8.05
N MET A 114 9.40 5.25 -8.81
CA MET A 114 8.80 4.44 -9.88
C MET A 114 9.75 4.27 -11.08
N GLY A 115 10.49 5.32 -11.44
CA GLY A 115 11.50 5.28 -12.51
C GLY A 115 12.74 4.46 -12.15
N GLY A 116 13.16 4.51 -10.88
CA GLY A 116 14.24 3.66 -10.37
C GLY A 116 13.86 2.17 -10.27
N ALA A 117 12.58 1.86 -10.10
CA ALA A 117 12.07 0.49 -10.10
C ALA A 117 12.06 -0.15 -11.52
N ALA A 118 12.08 0.66 -12.59
CA ALA A 118 12.15 0.19 -13.97
C ALA A 118 13.55 -0.27 -14.41
N GLY A 119 14.60 -0.06 -13.59
CA GLY A 119 15.95 -0.58 -13.82
C GLY A 119 16.18 -2.02 -13.34
N GLY A 120 15.18 -2.64 -12.70
CA GLY A 120 15.21 -4.03 -12.25
C GLY A 120 14.23 -4.87 -13.06
N GLN A 121 14.70 -5.33 -14.22
CA GLN A 121 14.19 -6.43 -15.06
C GLN A 121 12.90 -7.11 -14.58
N PHE A 122 11.82 -6.94 -15.36
CA PHE A 122 10.69 -7.87 -15.38
C PHE A 122 11.09 -9.17 -16.08
#